data_AF-A0A0P8B6Y6-F1
#
_entry.id   AF-A0A0P8B6Y6-F1
#
_cell.length_a   1.000
_cell.length_b   1.000
_cell.length_c   1.000
_cell.angle_alpha   90.00
_cell.angle_beta   90.00
_cell.angle_gamma   90.00
#
_symmetry.space_group_name_H-M   'P 1'
#
loop_
_entity.id
_entity.type
_entity.pdbx_description
1 polymer ?
#
loop_
_entity_poly.entity_id
_entity_poly.type
_entity_poly.pdbx_seq_one_letter_code
_entity_poly.pdbx_strand_id
1 'polypeptide(L)'
;MKGNECAHGGKGNLNDAKAGLRVAYDLAVYLVIKYFKKHPSEIDEYNELLHDKSNSAALKQDIGKYEKELEKQKIELESALNALERERTRYAAQLPQPSEPERKERRRQSQAVANSLQWNEEKTRLLLIDSLLVQAGWDVSDESLVGQEVEVDFPANPSGKGYVDYVLWDDNGQPLAVVEAKRSGNESLQAGREQARLYADAFERMGKQRPVIFYTNGYETFIWDDVQYNTYRRVYGIYSKDSLQYLIYQRQYRQPQLERFNPDMSITERPYQIEESTNRVLLENEDFRDYVELLSTYY
;
A
#
# COMPACT_ATOMS: atom_id res chain seq x y z
N MET A 1 26.60 -8.27 12.77
CA MET A 1 25.63 -7.35 12.12
C MET A 1 25.55 -7.64 10.62
N LYS A 2 25.00 -8.79 10.22
CA LYS A 2 24.75 -9.14 8.80
C LYS A 2 23.26 -9.33 8.45
N GLY A 3 22.36 -9.27 9.45
CA GLY A 3 20.91 -9.41 9.23
C GLY A 3 20.28 -8.25 8.46
N ASN A 4 20.97 -7.12 8.33
CA ASN A 4 20.44 -5.94 7.66
C ASN A 4 20.45 -6.06 6.12
N GLU A 5 21.32 -6.90 5.55
CA GLU A 5 21.41 -7.05 4.09
C GLU A 5 20.14 -7.69 3.48
N CYS A 6 19.51 -8.64 4.19
CA CYS A 6 18.23 -9.22 3.74
C CYS A 6 17.05 -8.25 3.87
N ALA A 7 17.07 -7.36 4.87
CA ALA A 7 16.02 -6.35 5.05
C ALA A 7 16.05 -5.25 3.97
N HIS A 8 17.19 -5.09 3.28
CA HIS A 8 17.40 -4.11 2.21
C HIS A 8 17.43 -4.73 0.79
N GLY A 9 16.89 -5.95 0.63
CA GLY A 9 16.70 -6.58 -0.69
C GLY A 9 17.87 -7.43 -1.20
N GLY A 10 18.91 -7.65 -0.39
CA GLY A 10 19.98 -8.61 -0.73
C GLY A 10 19.51 -10.06 -0.60
N LYS A 11 19.91 -10.93 -1.55
CA LYS A 11 19.77 -12.38 -1.40
C LYS A 11 20.84 -12.85 -0.39
N GLY A 12 20.50 -12.82 0.90
CA GLY A 12 21.43 -13.18 1.98
C GLY A 12 22.09 -14.56 1.78
N ASN A 13 23.24 -14.75 2.43
CA ASN A 13 24.03 -15.96 2.27
C ASN A 13 23.57 -17.08 3.21
N LEU A 14 23.42 -18.31 2.69
CA LEU A 14 23.06 -19.50 3.46
C LEU A 14 24.02 -19.73 4.63
N ASN A 15 25.32 -19.49 4.43
CA ASN A 15 26.33 -19.66 5.49
C ASN A 15 26.16 -18.63 6.62
N ASP A 16 25.78 -17.39 6.27
CA ASP A 16 25.52 -16.35 7.27
C ASP A 16 24.21 -16.62 8.02
N ALA A 17 23.19 -17.18 7.34
CA ALA A 17 21.95 -17.62 7.98
C ALA A 17 22.18 -18.78 8.95
N LYS A 18 22.99 -19.78 8.56
CA LYS A 18 23.40 -20.89 9.42
C LYS A 18 24.17 -20.40 10.65
N ALA A 19 25.12 -19.49 10.45
CA ALA A 19 25.85 -18.87 11.55
C ALA A 19 24.93 -18.08 12.49
N GLY A 20 23.94 -17.35 11.94
CA GLY A 20 22.93 -16.65 12.73
C GLY A 20 22.06 -17.59 13.57
N LEU A 21 21.59 -18.68 12.99
CA LEU A 21 20.82 -19.71 13.70
C LEU A 21 21.63 -20.35 14.83
N ARG A 22 22.93 -20.61 14.60
CA ARG A 22 23.82 -21.14 15.63
C ARG A 22 23.97 -20.18 16.80
N VAL A 23 24.21 -18.90 16.52
CA VAL A 23 24.35 -17.86 17.55
C VAL A 23 23.05 -17.67 18.34
N ALA A 24 21.89 -17.73 17.67
CA ALA A 24 20.59 -17.65 18.33
C ALA A 24 20.36 -18.84 19.27
N TYR A 25 20.72 -20.05 18.84
CA TYR A 25 20.69 -21.23 19.70
C TYR A 25 21.61 -21.07 20.92
N ASP A 26 22.87 -20.64 20.73
CA ASP A 26 23.83 -20.49 21.84
C ASP A 26 23.33 -19.44 22.88
N LEU A 27 22.68 -18.37 22.42
CA LEU A 27 22.03 -17.38 23.30
C LEU A 27 20.85 -17.98 24.06
N ALA A 28 20.01 -18.78 23.39
CA ALA A 28 18.90 -19.46 24.05
C ALA A 28 19.40 -20.44 25.13
N VAL A 29 20.46 -21.20 24.85
CA VAL A 29 21.13 -22.08 25.83
C VAL A 29 21.62 -21.28 27.03
N TYR A 30 22.29 -20.14 26.81
CA TYR A 30 22.73 -19.25 27.88
C TYR A 30 21.56 -18.77 28.76
N LEU A 31 20.45 -18.34 28.15
CA LEU A 31 19.26 -17.89 28.87
C LEU A 31 18.63 -19.03 29.70
N VAL A 32 18.55 -20.24 29.14
CA VAL A 32 18.01 -21.41 29.83
C VAL A 32 18.87 -21.79 31.04
N ILE A 33 20.20 -21.84 30.89
CA ILE A 33 21.11 -22.12 32.01
C ILE A 33 20.98 -21.03 33.09
N LYS A 34 20.96 -19.75 32.68
CA LYS A 34 20.99 -18.61 33.61
C LYS A 34 19.69 -18.45 34.39
N TYR A 35 18.54 -18.54 33.72
CA TYR A 35 17.24 -18.23 34.33
C TYR A 35 16.47 -19.46 34.77
N PHE A 36 16.68 -20.61 34.12
CA PHE A 36 15.98 -21.86 34.44
C PHE A 36 16.89 -22.89 35.15
N LYS A 37 18.16 -22.53 35.43
CA LYS A 37 19.14 -23.32 36.21
C LYS A 37 19.32 -24.77 35.73
N LYS A 38 19.02 -25.06 34.47
CA LYS A 38 19.25 -26.38 33.88
C LYS A 38 20.73 -26.62 33.64
N HIS A 39 21.17 -27.87 33.78
CA HIS A 39 22.54 -28.24 33.47
C HIS A 39 22.74 -28.35 31.94
N PRO A 40 23.91 -27.97 31.37
CA PRO A 40 24.16 -28.04 29.92
C PRO A 40 23.90 -29.42 29.30
N SER A 41 24.02 -30.50 30.07
CA SER A 41 23.74 -31.88 29.64
C SER A 41 22.25 -32.21 29.46
N GLU A 42 21.35 -31.31 29.86
CA GLU A 42 19.89 -31.45 29.70
C GLU A 42 19.37 -30.71 28.46
N ILE A 43 20.26 -30.11 27.67
CA ILE A 43 19.92 -29.31 26.49
C ILE A 43 20.40 -30.07 25.27
N ASP A 44 19.46 -30.37 24.35
CA ASP A 44 19.76 -31.08 23.11
C ASP A 44 20.79 -30.30 22.27
N GLU A 45 21.78 -31.00 21.71
CA GLU A 45 22.79 -30.39 20.84
C GLU A 45 22.17 -29.76 19.58
N TYR A 46 22.75 -28.64 19.14
CA TYR A 46 22.32 -27.99 17.90
C TYR A 46 22.48 -28.93 16.70
N ASN A 47 21.37 -29.20 16.03
CA ASN A 47 21.33 -29.99 14.80
C ASN A 47 21.06 -29.07 13.61
N GLU A 48 21.99 -29.04 12.66
CA GLU A 48 21.88 -28.22 11.47
C GLU A 48 20.97 -28.93 10.44
N LEU A 49 19.72 -28.45 10.30
CA LEU A 49 18.78 -29.02 9.35
C LEU A 49 19.35 -28.93 7.92
N LEU A 50 19.57 -30.09 7.29
CA LEU A 50 19.98 -30.19 5.89
C LEU A 50 18.83 -29.71 4.99
N HIS A 51 19.13 -28.78 4.09
CA HIS A 51 18.22 -28.38 3.02
C HIS A 51 18.04 -29.57 2.07
N ASP A 52 16.95 -30.31 2.20
CA ASP A 52 16.68 -31.44 1.32
C ASP A 52 16.29 -30.94 -0.08
N LYS A 53 17.25 -30.97 -1.01
CA LYS A 53 17.02 -30.63 -2.43
C LYS A 53 16.08 -31.63 -3.11
N SER A 54 15.76 -32.76 -2.47
CA SER A 54 14.92 -33.83 -3.04
C SER A 54 13.48 -33.41 -3.31
N ASN A 55 12.97 -32.40 -2.59
CA ASN A 55 11.60 -31.88 -2.82
C ASN A 55 11.45 -30.92 -4.01
N SER A 56 12.54 -30.48 -4.64
CA SER A 56 12.47 -29.54 -5.78
C SER A 56 11.88 -30.17 -7.05
N ALA A 57 12.04 -31.49 -7.24
CA ALA A 57 11.49 -32.20 -8.39
C ALA A 57 9.98 -32.45 -8.25
N ALA A 58 9.53 -32.83 -7.05
CA ALA A 58 8.10 -32.95 -6.73
C ALA A 58 7.38 -31.60 -6.86
N LEU A 59 7.99 -30.52 -6.36
CA LEU A 59 7.44 -29.16 -6.46
C LEU A 59 7.35 -28.68 -7.93
N LYS A 60 8.36 -28.97 -8.76
CA LYS A 60 8.32 -28.69 -10.21
C LYS A 60 7.26 -29.52 -10.94
N GLN A 61 7.08 -30.78 -10.56
CA GLN A 61 6.06 -31.66 -11.13
C GLN A 61 4.65 -31.17 -10.75
N ASP A 62 4.46 -30.70 -9.52
CA ASP A 62 3.19 -30.15 -9.06
C ASP A 62 2.88 -28.81 -9.74
N ILE A 63 3.85 -27.91 -9.92
CA ILE A 63 3.69 -26.69 -10.72
C ILE A 63 3.22 -27.02 -12.15
N GLY A 64 3.88 -27.98 -12.82
CA GLY A 64 3.48 -28.39 -14.17
C GLY A 64 2.11 -29.07 -14.25
N LYS A 65 1.63 -29.70 -13.18
CA LYS A 65 0.24 -30.20 -13.09
C LYS A 65 -0.75 -29.05 -12.92
N TYR A 66 -0.45 -28.09 -12.05
CA TYR A 66 -1.29 -26.91 -11.84
C TYR A 66 -1.39 -26.04 -13.09
N GLU A 67 -0.28 -25.84 -13.82
CA GLU A 67 -0.29 -25.11 -15.10
C GLU A 67 -1.19 -25.77 -16.14
N LYS A 68 -1.14 -27.12 -16.25
CA LYS A 68 -2.02 -27.87 -17.16
C LYS A 68 -3.50 -27.79 -16.76
N GLU A 69 -3.79 -27.87 -15.46
CA GLU A 69 -5.17 -27.75 -14.97
C GLU A 69 -5.70 -26.32 -15.18
N LEU A 70 -4.87 -25.31 -14.94
CA LEU A 70 -5.22 -23.91 -15.20
C LEU A 70 -5.49 -23.67 -16.69
N GLU A 71 -4.68 -24.22 -17.57
CA GLU A 71 -4.87 -24.10 -19.01
C GLU A 71 -6.16 -24.80 -19.47
N LYS A 72 -6.44 -25.98 -18.93
CA LYS A 72 -7.69 -26.69 -19.17
C LYS A 72 -8.91 -25.87 -18.72
N GLN A 73 -8.86 -25.27 -17.53
CA GLN A 73 -9.92 -24.40 -17.02
C GLN A 73 -10.10 -23.14 -17.87
N LYS A 74 -9.01 -22.54 -18.38
CA LYS A 74 -9.09 -21.41 -19.32
C LYS A 74 -9.78 -21.78 -20.62
N ILE A 75 -9.41 -22.93 -21.21
CA ILE A 75 -10.04 -23.43 -22.43
C ILE A 75 -11.52 -23.72 -22.20
N GLU A 76 -11.87 -24.33 -21.06
CA GLU A 76 -13.27 -24.61 -20.70
C GLU A 76 -14.06 -23.31 -20.52
N LEU A 77 -13.49 -22.32 -19.82
CA LEU A 77 -14.09 -21.00 -19.64
C LEU A 77 -14.26 -20.28 -20.98
N GLU A 78 -13.26 -20.29 -21.84
CA GLU A 78 -13.32 -19.67 -23.17
C GLU A 78 -14.37 -20.36 -24.05
N SER A 79 -14.48 -21.69 -23.97
CA SER A 79 -15.53 -22.44 -24.68
C SER A 79 -16.94 -22.09 -24.17
N ALA A 80 -17.09 -21.93 -22.86
CA ALA A 80 -18.35 -21.54 -22.23
C ALA A 80 -18.75 -20.10 -22.58
N LEU A 81 -17.79 -19.18 -22.58
CA LEU A 81 -17.99 -17.80 -23.01
C LEU A 81 -18.41 -17.73 -24.49
N ASN A 82 -17.72 -18.47 -25.36
CA ASN A 82 -18.08 -18.56 -26.77
C ASN A 82 -19.47 -19.17 -27.00
N ALA A 83 -19.85 -20.18 -26.22
CA ALA A 83 -21.19 -20.76 -26.29
C ALA A 83 -22.27 -19.75 -25.84
N LEU A 84 -22.03 -19.07 -24.72
CA LEU A 84 -22.92 -18.03 -24.20
C LEU A 84 -23.05 -16.86 -25.16
N GLU A 85 -21.95 -16.45 -25.80
CA GLU A 85 -21.94 -15.39 -26.79
C GLU A 85 -22.74 -15.78 -28.04
N ARG A 86 -22.56 -17.01 -28.55
CA ARG A 86 -23.36 -17.55 -29.66
C ARG A 86 -24.85 -17.59 -29.33
N GLU A 87 -25.21 -18.00 -28.12
CA GLU A 87 -26.61 -17.94 -27.66
C GLU A 87 -27.10 -16.50 -27.59
N ARG A 88 -26.34 -15.59 -26.98
CA ARG A 88 -26.68 -14.16 -26.94
C ARG A 88 -26.88 -13.57 -28.34
N THR A 89 -26.02 -13.88 -29.31
CA THR A 89 -26.17 -13.39 -30.68
C THR A 89 -27.41 -13.95 -31.36
N ARG A 90 -27.70 -15.25 -31.15
CA ARG A 90 -28.94 -15.87 -31.66
C ARG A 90 -30.20 -15.23 -31.06
N TYR A 91 -30.22 -15.04 -29.74
CA TYR A 91 -31.33 -14.36 -29.06
C TYR A 91 -31.43 -12.89 -29.48
N ALA A 92 -30.32 -12.17 -29.59
CA ALA A 92 -30.29 -10.78 -30.02
C ALA A 92 -30.77 -10.59 -31.48
N ALA A 93 -30.50 -11.56 -32.36
CA ALA A 93 -31.00 -11.55 -33.74
C ALA A 93 -32.52 -11.84 -33.84
N GLN A 94 -33.09 -12.52 -32.85
CA GLN A 94 -34.53 -12.82 -32.78
C GLN A 94 -35.35 -11.74 -32.04
N LEU A 95 -34.69 -10.89 -31.26
CA LEU A 95 -35.34 -9.81 -30.53
C LEU A 95 -35.63 -8.62 -31.47
N PRO A 96 -36.84 -8.03 -31.44
CA PRO A 96 -37.11 -6.78 -32.13
C PRO A 96 -36.12 -5.71 -31.66
N GLN A 97 -35.62 -4.88 -32.57
CA GLN A 97 -34.82 -3.73 -32.14
C GLN A 97 -35.68 -2.86 -31.23
N PRO A 98 -35.23 -2.57 -30.00
CA PRO A 98 -36.03 -1.83 -29.05
C PRO A 98 -36.34 -0.45 -29.62
N SER A 99 -37.62 -0.11 -29.52
CA SER A 99 -38.14 1.22 -29.86
C SER A 99 -37.42 2.28 -29.01
N GLU A 100 -37.35 3.52 -29.49
CA GLU A 100 -36.77 4.66 -28.76
C GLU A 100 -37.24 4.78 -27.29
N PRO A 101 -38.53 4.59 -26.93
CA PRO A 101 -38.93 4.60 -25.52
C PRO A 101 -38.33 3.45 -24.70
N GLU A 102 -38.21 2.26 -25.27
CA GLU A 102 -37.60 1.10 -24.59
C GLU A 102 -36.09 1.28 -24.38
N ARG A 103 -35.39 1.93 -25.33
CA ARG A 103 -33.96 2.28 -25.20
C ARG A 103 -33.75 3.29 -24.06
N LYS A 104 -34.62 4.30 -23.99
CA LYS A 104 -34.57 5.33 -22.93
C LYS A 104 -34.83 4.72 -21.56
N GLU A 105 -35.81 3.83 -21.43
CA GLU A 105 -36.09 3.15 -20.17
C GLU A 105 -34.95 2.23 -19.76
N ARG A 106 -34.36 1.46 -20.69
CA ARG A 106 -33.17 0.63 -20.41
C ARG A 106 -31.99 1.47 -19.93
N ARG A 107 -31.73 2.60 -20.58
CA ARG A 107 -30.66 3.53 -20.15
C ARG A 107 -30.93 4.07 -18.74
N ARG A 108 -32.19 4.42 -18.43
CA ARG A 108 -32.59 4.87 -17.09
C ARG A 108 -32.37 3.78 -16.04
N GLN A 109 -32.74 2.54 -16.34
CA GLN A 109 -32.54 1.39 -15.46
C GLN A 109 -31.05 1.10 -15.24
N SER A 110 -30.24 1.07 -16.30
CA SER A 110 -28.79 0.91 -16.18
C SER A 110 -28.15 2.03 -15.36
N GLN A 111 -28.59 3.28 -15.55
CA GLN A 111 -28.11 4.41 -14.75
C GLN A 111 -28.51 4.27 -13.28
N ALA A 112 -29.74 3.83 -13.00
CA ALA A 112 -30.21 3.60 -11.63
C ALA A 112 -29.42 2.48 -10.95
N VAL A 113 -29.10 1.39 -11.66
CA VAL A 113 -28.25 0.31 -11.15
C VAL A 113 -26.84 0.80 -10.90
N ALA A 114 -26.24 1.55 -11.83
CA ALA A 114 -24.91 2.13 -11.65
C ALA A 114 -24.85 3.07 -10.43
N ASN A 115 -25.84 3.95 -10.27
CA ASN A 115 -25.94 4.84 -9.11
C ASN A 115 -26.10 4.05 -7.80
N SER A 116 -26.90 2.98 -7.80
CA SER A 116 -27.09 2.10 -6.63
C SER A 116 -25.77 1.40 -6.23
N LEU A 117 -25.01 0.91 -7.21
CA LEU A 117 -23.71 0.29 -6.98
C LEU A 117 -22.68 1.30 -6.44
N GLN A 118 -22.66 2.52 -6.97
CA GLN A 118 -21.78 3.58 -6.47
C GLN A 118 -22.09 3.96 -5.02
N TRP A 119 -23.37 4.09 -4.67
CA TRP A 119 -23.79 4.35 -3.29
C TRP A 119 -23.34 3.23 -2.33
N ASN A 120 -23.41 1.98 -2.78
CA ASN A 120 -22.95 0.84 -1.99
C ASN A 120 -21.42 0.84 -1.82
N GLU A 121 -20.66 1.15 -2.88
CA GLU A 121 -19.19 1.28 -2.81
C GLU A 121 -18.77 2.37 -1.82
N GLU A 122 -19.42 3.54 -1.88
CA GLU A 122 -19.14 4.65 -0.98
C GLU A 122 -19.39 4.27 0.48
N LYS A 123 -20.55 3.66 0.78
CA LYS A 123 -20.85 3.17 2.12
C LYS A 123 -19.85 2.10 2.58
N THR A 124 -19.47 1.19 1.69
CA THR A 124 -18.47 0.15 2.00
C THR A 124 -17.10 0.77 2.28
N ARG A 125 -16.68 1.78 1.51
CA ARG A 125 -15.43 2.50 1.71
C ARG A 125 -15.39 3.19 3.07
N LEU A 126 -16.45 3.90 3.45
CA LEU A 126 -16.54 4.54 4.76
C LEU A 126 -16.38 3.51 5.89
N LEU A 127 -17.13 2.40 5.84
CA LEU A 127 -17.02 1.33 6.84
C LEU A 127 -15.61 0.71 6.92
N LEU A 128 -14.92 0.56 5.78
CA LEU A 128 -13.55 0.07 5.75
C LEU A 128 -12.59 1.06 6.41
N ILE A 129 -12.73 2.35 6.12
CA ILE A 129 -11.86 3.40 6.68
C ILE A 129 -12.10 3.54 8.19
N ASP A 130 -13.37 3.56 8.63
CA ASP A 130 -13.71 3.56 10.06
C ASP A 130 -13.08 2.36 10.78
N SER A 131 -13.14 1.17 10.15
CA SER A 131 -12.49 -0.01 10.70
C SER A 131 -10.97 0.15 10.80
N LEU A 132 -10.30 0.80 9.83
CA LEU A 132 -8.86 1.06 9.90
C LEU A 132 -8.51 2.04 11.03
N LEU A 133 -9.35 3.07 11.25
CA LEU A 133 -9.19 4.02 12.34
C LEU A 133 -9.35 3.35 13.71
N VAL A 134 -10.43 2.58 13.88
CA VAL A 134 -10.69 1.83 15.13
C VAL A 134 -9.59 0.82 15.42
N GLN A 135 -9.10 0.10 14.41
CA GLN A 135 -7.97 -0.83 14.56
C GLN A 135 -6.68 -0.13 15.03
N ALA A 136 -6.47 1.13 14.63
CA ALA A 136 -5.35 1.94 15.06
C ALA A 136 -5.56 2.59 16.45
N GLY A 137 -6.69 2.32 17.11
CA GLY A 137 -7.03 2.82 18.44
C GLY A 137 -7.72 4.18 18.45
N TRP A 138 -8.21 4.65 17.31
CA TRP A 138 -8.99 5.89 17.21
C TRP A 138 -10.47 5.63 17.48
N ASP A 139 -11.10 6.50 18.28
CA ASP A 139 -12.54 6.49 18.46
C ASP A 139 -13.20 7.43 17.45
N VAL A 140 -13.80 6.86 16.40
CA VAL A 140 -14.48 7.60 15.33
C VAL A 140 -15.76 8.28 15.83
N SER A 141 -16.32 7.85 16.98
CA SER A 141 -17.48 8.47 17.60
C SER A 141 -17.15 9.68 18.48
N ASP A 142 -15.87 9.88 18.79
CA ASP A 142 -15.39 11.03 19.56
C ASP A 142 -14.78 12.09 18.62
N GLU A 143 -15.55 13.14 18.34
CA GLU A 143 -15.13 14.26 17.49
C GLU A 143 -13.87 14.98 18.00
N SER A 144 -13.56 14.86 19.30
CA SER A 144 -12.33 15.44 19.87
C SER A 144 -11.07 14.65 19.52
N LEU A 145 -11.22 13.37 19.13
CA LEU A 145 -10.14 12.51 18.67
C LEU A 145 -10.12 12.38 17.15
N VAL A 146 -11.30 12.24 16.52
CA VAL A 146 -11.48 12.08 15.07
C VAL A 146 -12.50 13.08 14.57
N GLY A 147 -12.04 14.18 13.97
CA GLY A 147 -12.93 15.08 13.25
C GLY A 147 -13.32 14.49 11.91
N GLN A 148 -14.61 14.53 11.55
CA GLN A 148 -15.13 14.10 10.25
C GLN A 148 -15.61 15.32 9.45
N GLU A 149 -15.38 15.32 8.13
CA GLU A 149 -15.74 16.44 7.24
C GLU A 149 -15.31 17.82 7.77
N VAL A 150 -14.06 17.92 8.24
CA VAL A 150 -13.56 19.14 8.90
C VAL A 150 -13.32 20.25 7.88
N GLU A 151 -13.95 21.40 8.10
CA GLU A 151 -13.78 22.58 7.25
C GLU A 151 -12.36 23.18 7.40
N VAL A 152 -11.72 23.46 6.27
CA VAL A 152 -10.41 24.11 6.18
C VAL A 152 -10.41 25.23 5.15
N ASP A 153 -9.49 26.18 5.30
CA ASP A 153 -9.31 27.27 4.33
C ASP A 153 -8.70 26.77 3.02
N PHE A 154 -9.48 26.84 1.94
CA PHE A 154 -9.12 26.26 0.64
C PHE A 154 -9.38 27.25 -0.50
N PRO A 155 -8.44 28.17 -0.77
CA PRO A 155 -8.62 29.23 -1.77
C PRO A 155 -8.83 28.74 -3.20
N ALA A 156 -8.40 27.51 -3.51
CA ALA A 156 -8.60 26.90 -4.82
C ALA A 156 -10.06 26.50 -5.10
N ASN A 157 -10.90 26.42 -4.07
CA ASN A 157 -12.34 26.17 -4.25
C ASN A 157 -13.11 27.49 -4.41
N PRO A 158 -14.17 27.54 -5.25
CA PRO A 158 -14.99 28.75 -5.42
C PRO A 158 -15.62 29.28 -4.12
N SER A 159 -15.87 28.40 -3.16
CA SER A 159 -16.38 28.74 -1.83
C SER A 159 -15.30 29.32 -0.89
N GLY A 160 -14.03 29.18 -1.24
CA GLY A 160 -12.89 29.40 -0.34
C GLY A 160 -12.74 28.33 0.74
N LYS A 161 -13.56 27.27 0.73
CA LYS A 161 -13.64 26.25 1.79
C LYS A 161 -13.38 24.86 1.23
N GLY A 162 -12.63 24.05 1.96
CA GLY A 162 -12.42 22.62 1.72
C GLY A 162 -12.90 21.82 2.92
N TYR A 163 -13.16 20.53 2.71
CA TYR A 163 -13.57 19.60 3.77
C TYR A 163 -12.64 18.40 3.74
N VAL A 164 -12.03 18.10 4.89
CA VAL A 164 -11.15 16.93 5.05
C VAL A 164 -11.98 15.78 5.58
N ASP A 165 -11.94 14.61 4.93
CA ASP A 165 -12.79 13.48 5.32
C ASP A 165 -12.55 13.08 6.79
N TYR A 166 -11.30 12.91 7.20
CA TYR A 166 -10.94 12.71 8.61
C TYR A 166 -9.73 13.51 9.04
N VAL A 167 -9.77 14.02 10.27
CA VAL A 167 -8.65 14.67 10.96
C VAL A 167 -8.44 13.98 12.29
N LEU A 168 -7.21 13.51 12.52
CA LEU A 168 -6.82 12.84 13.74
C LEU A 168 -6.16 13.84 14.67
N TRP A 169 -6.74 14.06 15.85
CA TRP A 169 -6.35 15.14 16.76
C TRP A 169 -5.42 14.66 17.89
N ASP A 170 -4.53 15.55 18.28
CA ASP A 170 -3.77 15.43 19.52
C ASP A 170 -4.54 16.01 20.72
N ASP A 171 -4.14 15.65 21.94
CA ASP A 171 -4.76 16.16 23.18
C ASP A 171 -4.65 17.69 23.35
N ASN A 172 -3.71 18.32 22.65
CA ASN A 172 -3.52 19.78 22.63
C ASN A 172 -4.34 20.49 21.53
N GLY A 173 -5.20 19.77 20.79
CA GLY A 173 -6.01 20.32 19.71
C GLY A 173 -5.23 20.65 18.43
N GLN A 174 -4.03 20.08 18.26
CA GLN A 174 -3.27 20.12 17.02
C GLN A 174 -3.56 18.88 16.16
N PRO A 175 -3.63 19.01 14.83
CA PRO A 175 -3.89 17.88 13.96
C PRO A 175 -2.63 17.01 13.84
N LEU A 176 -2.74 15.73 14.15
CA LEU A 176 -1.67 14.74 13.98
C LEU A 176 -1.61 14.21 12.55
N ALA A 177 -2.78 13.94 11.96
CA ALA A 177 -2.89 13.47 10.59
C ALA A 177 -4.20 13.89 9.92
N VAL A 178 -4.17 13.91 8.59
CA VAL A 178 -5.36 14.01 7.73
C VAL A 178 -5.50 12.71 6.94
N VAL A 179 -6.73 12.24 6.74
CA VAL A 179 -7.04 11.04 5.95
C VAL A 179 -8.03 11.42 4.87
N GLU A 180 -7.63 11.25 3.61
CA GLU A 180 -8.48 11.45 2.42
C GLU A 180 -9.01 10.09 1.92
N ALA A 181 -10.33 9.98 1.77
CA ALA A 181 -11.01 8.80 1.26
C ALA A 181 -11.14 8.86 -0.27
N LYS A 182 -10.63 7.85 -0.97
CA LYS A 182 -10.66 7.75 -2.43
C LYS A 182 -11.38 6.54 -2.97
N ARG A 183 -11.96 6.69 -4.16
CA ARG A 183 -12.48 5.57 -4.93
C ARG A 183 -11.32 4.71 -5.44
N SER A 184 -11.59 3.44 -5.70
CA SER A 184 -10.57 2.55 -6.28
C SER A 184 -10.23 2.98 -7.71
N GLY A 185 -8.94 3.23 -8.00
CA GLY A 185 -8.43 3.55 -9.34
C GLY A 185 -7.19 4.45 -9.32
N ASN A 186 -6.29 4.28 -10.30
CA ASN A 186 -5.00 5.00 -10.36
C ASN A 186 -5.14 6.53 -10.44
N GLU A 187 -6.09 7.03 -11.24
CA GLU A 187 -6.37 8.47 -11.34
C GLU A 187 -6.88 9.05 -10.01
N SER A 188 -7.67 8.27 -9.26
CA SER A 188 -8.18 8.65 -7.94
C SER A 188 -7.05 8.77 -6.92
N LEU A 189 -6.00 7.96 -7.06
CA LEU A 189 -4.86 7.93 -6.16
C LEU A 189 -3.99 9.19 -6.29
N GLN A 190 -3.67 9.61 -7.52
CA GLN A 190 -2.90 10.84 -7.76
C GLN A 190 -3.68 12.08 -7.33
N ALA A 191 -4.98 12.14 -7.64
CA ALA A 191 -5.86 13.22 -7.21
C ALA A 191 -5.93 13.30 -5.68
N GLY A 192 -5.95 12.16 -4.97
CA GLY A 192 -5.99 12.13 -3.51
C GLY A 192 -4.70 12.57 -2.84
N ARG A 193 -3.56 12.23 -3.43
CA ARG A 193 -2.26 12.70 -2.96
C ARG A 193 -2.19 14.22 -2.93
N GLU A 194 -2.53 14.87 -4.05
CA GLU A 194 -2.44 16.33 -4.14
C GLU A 194 -3.49 17.02 -3.25
N GLN A 195 -4.72 16.49 -3.21
CA GLN A 195 -5.77 17.04 -2.37
C GLN A 195 -5.43 16.96 -0.88
N ALA A 196 -4.94 15.82 -0.41
CA ALA A 196 -4.54 15.65 0.99
C ALA A 196 -3.35 16.54 1.38
N ARG A 197 -2.42 16.77 0.44
CA ARG A 197 -1.32 17.75 0.61
C ARG A 197 -1.84 19.18 0.76
N LEU A 198 -2.79 19.58 -0.08
CA LEU A 198 -3.40 20.91 -0.01
C LEU A 198 -4.18 21.12 1.31
N TYR A 199 -4.74 20.05 1.89
CA TYR A 199 -5.34 20.10 3.23
C TYR A 199 -4.30 20.24 4.34
N ALA A 200 -3.16 19.55 4.24
CA ALA A 200 -2.05 19.78 5.16
C ALA A 200 -1.54 21.24 5.09
N ASP A 201 -1.42 21.80 3.88
CA ASP A 201 -1.09 23.22 3.68
C ASP A 201 -2.14 24.15 4.31
N ALA A 202 -3.43 23.78 4.24
CA ALA A 202 -4.52 24.56 4.83
C ALA A 202 -4.42 24.65 6.34
N PHE A 203 -4.15 23.53 7.03
CA PHE A 203 -3.94 23.52 8.47
C PHE A 203 -2.76 24.39 8.90
N GLU A 204 -1.66 24.35 8.14
CA GLU A 204 -0.49 25.18 8.39
C GLU A 204 -0.80 26.67 8.23
N ARG A 205 -1.54 27.06 7.17
CA ARG A 205 -2.03 28.44 6.99
C ARG A 205 -2.94 28.90 8.13
N MET A 206 -3.73 27.99 8.70
CA MET A 206 -4.58 28.24 9.86
C MET A 206 -3.79 28.33 11.19
N GLY A 207 -2.46 28.26 11.15
CA GLY A 207 -1.58 28.37 12.31
C GLY A 207 -1.49 27.09 13.14
N LYS A 208 -1.92 25.95 12.59
CA LYS A 208 -1.78 24.63 13.23
C LYS A 208 -0.47 23.98 12.78
N GLN A 209 -0.03 22.96 13.52
CA GLN A 209 1.06 22.12 13.05
C GLN A 209 0.66 21.42 11.75
N ARG A 210 1.62 21.20 10.85
CA ARG A 210 1.37 20.45 9.61
C ARG A 210 1.06 18.97 9.96
N PRO A 211 -0.10 18.42 9.58
CA PRO A 211 -0.41 17.01 9.86
C PRO A 211 0.37 16.04 8.96
N VAL A 212 0.47 14.77 9.36
CA VAL A 212 0.89 13.66 8.48
C VAL A 212 -0.25 13.35 7.50
N ILE A 213 0.07 13.05 6.25
CA ILE A 213 -0.93 12.83 5.21
C ILE A 213 -1.18 11.34 5.02
N PHE A 214 -2.45 10.92 5.05
CA PHE A 214 -2.90 9.63 4.57
C PHE A 214 -3.93 9.79 3.45
N TYR A 215 -3.92 8.84 2.54
CA TYR A 215 -5.02 8.64 1.61
C TYR A 215 -5.27 7.15 1.40
N THR A 216 -6.53 6.77 1.29
CA THR A 216 -6.94 5.36 1.28
C THR A 216 -8.25 5.13 0.54
N ASN A 217 -8.40 3.94 -0.06
CA ASN A 217 -9.66 3.45 -0.60
C ASN A 217 -10.31 2.38 0.30
N GLY A 218 -9.79 2.17 1.52
CA GLY A 218 -10.19 1.12 2.44
C GLY A 218 -9.45 -0.21 2.26
N TYR A 219 -8.83 -0.46 1.09
CA TYR A 219 -8.02 -1.66 0.83
C TYR A 219 -6.52 -1.38 0.82
N GLU A 220 -6.14 -0.24 0.27
CA GLU A 220 -4.78 0.26 0.22
C GLU A 220 -4.73 1.59 0.96
N THR A 221 -3.69 1.75 1.77
CA THR A 221 -3.44 2.97 2.52
C THR A 221 -2.04 3.45 2.20
N PHE A 222 -1.90 4.74 1.97
CA PHE A 222 -0.61 5.38 1.73
C PHE A 222 -0.39 6.45 2.78
N ILE A 223 0.87 6.62 3.16
CA ILE A 223 1.33 7.66 4.06
C ILE A 223 2.28 8.57 3.31
N TRP A 224 2.18 9.87 3.58
CA TRP A 224 3.12 10.88 3.13
C TRP A 224 3.43 11.84 4.29
N ASP A 225 4.67 11.79 4.78
CA ASP A 225 5.21 12.82 5.66
C ASP A 225 6.08 13.74 4.80
N ASP A 226 5.44 14.71 4.16
CA ASP A 226 6.07 15.60 3.17
C ASP A 226 7.04 16.62 3.79
N VAL A 227 7.11 16.70 5.12
CA VAL A 227 8.15 17.45 5.84
C VAL A 227 9.47 16.69 5.86
N GLN A 228 9.43 15.35 5.89
CA GLN A 228 10.61 14.48 5.98
C GLN A 228 10.93 13.73 4.69
N TYR A 229 9.96 13.58 3.78
CA TYR A 229 10.11 12.73 2.62
C TYR A 229 9.36 13.28 1.41
N ASN A 230 10.08 13.44 0.29
CA ASN A 230 9.47 13.86 -0.98
C ASN A 230 8.59 12.78 -1.64
N THR A 231 8.53 11.56 -1.08
CA THR A 231 7.76 10.47 -1.65
C THR A 231 6.79 9.86 -0.65
N TYR A 232 5.63 9.44 -1.16
CA TYR A 232 4.67 8.66 -0.42
C TYR A 232 5.06 7.18 -0.43
N ARG A 233 4.55 6.41 0.52
CA ARG A 233 4.72 4.96 0.56
C ARG A 233 3.45 4.27 0.97
N ARG A 234 3.25 3.04 0.49
CA ARG A 234 2.15 2.19 0.94
C ARG A 234 2.40 1.72 2.38
N VAL A 235 1.34 1.68 3.19
CA VAL A 235 1.31 1.12 4.54
C VAL A 235 0.11 0.19 4.70
N TYR A 236 0.15 -0.65 5.73
CA TYR A 236 -0.90 -1.64 6.00
C TYR A 236 -2.04 -1.12 6.88
N GLY A 237 -1.96 0.11 7.37
CA GLY A 237 -3.00 0.71 8.19
C GLY A 237 -2.67 2.14 8.60
N ILE A 238 -3.65 2.79 9.21
CA ILE A 238 -3.48 4.10 9.84
C ILE A 238 -2.67 3.95 11.13
N TYR A 239 -1.87 4.95 11.45
CA TYR A 239 -1.01 4.91 12.63
C TYR A 239 -1.79 5.30 13.89
N SER A 240 -1.41 4.71 15.03
CA SER A 240 -1.95 5.10 16.32
C SER A 240 -1.52 6.51 16.71
N LYS A 241 -2.24 7.11 17.67
CA LYS A 241 -1.91 8.43 18.22
C LYS A 241 -0.44 8.57 18.63
N ASP A 242 0.05 7.65 19.45
CA ASP A 242 1.44 7.64 19.92
C ASP A 242 2.45 7.57 18.77
N SER A 243 2.14 6.80 17.73
CA SER A 243 3.01 6.65 16.55
C SER A 243 3.06 7.95 15.74
N LEU A 244 1.94 8.65 15.61
CA LEU A 244 1.89 9.96 14.93
C LEU A 244 2.57 11.05 15.75
N GLN A 245 2.35 11.09 17.07
CA GLN A 245 3.07 11.99 17.97
C GLN A 245 4.58 11.78 17.85
N TYR A 246 5.03 10.52 17.76
CA TYR A 246 6.43 10.19 17.57
C TYR A 246 6.98 10.67 16.22
N LEU A 247 6.23 10.53 15.11
CA LEU A 247 6.64 11.09 13.81
C LEU A 247 6.80 12.62 13.86
N ILE A 248 5.87 13.32 14.50
CA ILE A 248 5.91 14.76 14.65
C ILE A 248 7.08 15.18 15.55
N TYR A 249 7.31 14.47 16.65
CA TYR A 249 8.49 14.66 17.49
C TYR A 249 9.78 14.51 16.67
N GLN A 250 9.89 13.49 15.83
CA GLN A 250 11.07 13.28 14.99
C GLN A 250 11.36 14.47 14.05
N ARG A 251 10.34 15.19 13.57
CA ARG A 251 10.54 16.40 12.73
C ARG A 251 11.34 17.48 13.47
N GLN A 252 11.21 17.57 14.79
CA GLN A 252 11.86 18.60 15.61
C GLN A 252 13.32 18.26 15.96
N TYR A 253 13.68 16.97 16.00
CA TYR A 253 14.97 16.52 16.57
C TYR A 253 15.88 15.76 15.59
N ARG A 254 15.44 15.45 14.35
CA ARG A 254 16.34 14.87 13.33
C ARG A 254 17.16 15.95 12.63
N GLN A 255 18.47 15.71 12.47
CA GLN A 255 19.34 16.58 11.67
C GLN A 255 19.06 16.40 10.16
N PRO A 256 18.96 17.48 9.35
CA PRO A 256 18.57 17.43 7.93
C PRO A 256 19.55 16.75 6.95
N GLN A 257 20.62 16.11 7.44
CA GLN A 257 21.82 15.87 6.65
C GLN A 257 21.71 14.73 5.61
N LEU A 258 20.62 13.95 5.60
CA LEU A 258 20.42 12.84 4.67
C LEU A 258 19.59 13.19 3.41
N GLU A 259 19.09 14.42 3.29
CA GLU A 259 18.17 14.83 2.21
C GLU A 259 18.77 15.77 1.15
N ARG A 260 20.11 15.87 1.06
CA ARG A 260 20.80 16.72 0.06
C ARG A 260 20.49 16.39 -1.42
N PHE A 261 19.75 15.32 -1.71
CA PHE A 261 19.40 14.88 -3.05
C PHE A 261 17.90 14.91 -3.35
N ASN A 262 17.07 15.47 -2.46
CA ASN A 262 15.65 15.61 -2.71
C ASN A 262 15.40 16.85 -3.59
N PRO A 263 14.83 16.70 -4.81
CA PRO A 263 14.56 17.85 -5.68
C PRO A 263 13.50 18.77 -5.08
N ASP A 264 13.70 20.07 -5.22
CA ASP A 264 12.82 21.12 -4.70
C ASP A 264 11.49 21.14 -5.48
N MET A 265 10.37 20.88 -4.79
CA MET A 265 9.04 20.84 -5.40
C MET A 265 8.54 22.20 -5.87
N SER A 266 9.18 23.32 -5.48
CA SER A 266 8.84 24.66 -5.97
C SER A 266 9.24 24.89 -7.44
N ILE A 267 10.04 24.01 -8.03
CA ILE A 267 10.58 24.14 -9.40
C ILE A 267 9.80 23.28 -10.42
N THR A 268 8.92 22.38 -9.98
CA THR A 268 8.24 21.43 -10.88
C THR A 268 6.77 21.78 -11.13
N GLU A 269 6.52 22.78 -11.98
CA GLU A 269 5.20 23.09 -12.57
C GLU A 269 4.75 22.04 -13.63
N ARG A 270 4.95 20.74 -13.39
CA ARG A 270 4.53 19.69 -14.35
C ARG A 270 3.92 18.48 -13.63
N PRO A 271 2.59 18.26 -13.71
CA PRO A 271 1.88 17.22 -12.95
C PRO A 271 2.11 15.76 -13.36
N TYR A 272 3.05 15.44 -14.26
CA TYR A 272 3.11 14.11 -14.88
C TYR A 272 4.50 13.48 -15.02
N GLN A 273 5.52 13.94 -14.28
CA GLN A 273 6.84 13.30 -14.30
C GLN A 273 7.32 12.96 -12.89
N ILE A 274 6.69 11.97 -12.26
CA ILE A 274 7.29 11.26 -11.12
C ILE A 274 7.43 9.76 -11.42
N GLU A 275 6.70 9.20 -12.40
CA GLU A 275 6.98 7.82 -12.85
C GLU A 275 8.32 7.69 -13.60
N GLU A 276 8.73 8.73 -14.33
CA GLU A 276 9.94 8.69 -15.18
C GLU A 276 11.25 8.79 -14.39
N SER A 277 11.29 9.43 -13.21
CA SER A 277 12.53 9.53 -12.42
C SER A 277 12.89 8.22 -11.70
N THR A 278 11.90 7.36 -11.43
CA THR A 278 12.15 5.98 -11.00
C THR A 278 12.76 5.11 -12.11
N ASN A 279 12.43 5.36 -13.38
CA ASN A 279 12.92 4.57 -14.52
C ASN A 279 14.19 5.15 -15.17
N ARG A 280 14.42 6.48 -15.10
CA ARG A 280 15.58 7.11 -15.77
C ARG A 280 16.87 6.96 -14.96
N VAL A 281 16.82 6.90 -13.63
CA VAL A 281 17.97 6.54 -12.79
C VAL A 281 18.41 5.08 -13.03
N LEU A 282 17.50 4.22 -13.49
CA LEU A 282 17.80 2.84 -13.92
C LEU A 282 18.37 2.75 -15.34
N LEU A 283 18.28 3.81 -16.16
CA LEU A 283 18.69 3.81 -17.57
C LEU A 283 19.98 4.61 -17.85
N GLU A 284 20.40 5.53 -16.97
CA GLU A 284 21.61 6.35 -17.18
C GLU A 284 22.94 5.71 -16.71
N ASN A 285 22.90 4.49 -16.16
CA ASN A 285 24.11 3.74 -15.80
C ASN A 285 24.36 2.62 -16.83
N GLU A 286 24.84 2.99 -18.02
CA GLU A 286 25.17 2.04 -19.10
C GLU A 286 26.31 1.06 -18.74
N ASP A 287 27.09 1.32 -17.68
CA ASP A 287 28.10 0.37 -17.15
C ASP A 287 27.49 -0.88 -16.50
N PHE A 288 26.16 -0.93 -16.29
CA PHE A 288 25.50 -2.10 -15.70
C PHE A 288 25.06 -3.15 -16.73
N ARG A 289 25.10 -2.86 -18.04
CA ARG A 289 24.76 -3.83 -19.09
C ARG A 289 25.88 -4.86 -19.32
N ASP A 290 27.14 -4.42 -19.28
CA ASP A 290 28.28 -5.33 -19.44
C ASP A 290 28.44 -6.28 -18.25
N TYR A 291 27.98 -5.88 -17.06
CA TYR A 291 27.97 -6.74 -15.89
C TYR A 291 26.90 -7.83 -15.95
N VAL A 292 25.79 -7.59 -16.65
CA VAL A 292 24.70 -8.56 -16.83
C VAL A 292 25.03 -9.58 -17.93
N GLU A 293 25.74 -9.19 -19.00
CA GLU A 293 26.16 -10.13 -20.05
C GLU A 293 27.26 -11.10 -19.56
N LEU A 294 28.19 -10.64 -18.71
CA LEU A 294 29.26 -11.51 -18.18
C LEU A 294 28.74 -12.61 -17.24
N LEU A 295 27.56 -12.43 -16.64
CA LEU A 295 26.94 -13.40 -15.74
C LEU A 295 26.02 -14.41 -16.45
N SER A 296 25.75 -14.25 -17.76
CA SER A 296 24.96 -15.23 -18.54
C SER A 296 25.78 -16.39 -19.12
N THR A 297 27.12 -16.29 -19.12
CA THR A 297 28.00 -17.36 -19.64
C THR A 297 28.45 -18.33 -18.55
N TYR A 298 28.07 -18.10 -17.30
CA TYR A 298 28.31 -19.03 -16.20
C TYR A 298 27.04 -19.21 -15.36
N TYR A 299 25.93 -19.60 -15.99
CA TYR A 299 24.95 -20.57 -15.46
C TYR A 299 24.08 -21.12 -16.58
#